data_AF-A0A2I1I4I5-F1
#
_entry.id   AF-A0A2I1I4I5-F1
#
_cell.length_a   1.000
_cell.length_b   1.000
_cell.length_c   1.000
_cell.angle_alpha   90.00
_cell.angle_beta   90.00
_cell.angle_gamma   90.00
#
_symmetry.space_group_name_H-M   'P 1'
#
loop_
_entity.id
_entity.type
_entity.pdbx_description
1 polymer ?
#
loop_
_entity_poly.entity_id
_entity_poly.type
_entity_poly.pdbx_seq_one_letter_code
_entity_poly.pdbx_strand_id
1 'polypeptide(L)'
;MEPERESASRTSLEELETMPIAKVASDVNKTSSELKYARFPVRELDSISALIPHNRRGIYVLEFSNGEFYVGQAKNVVTRFAQHRHGNTNHVDPWTDVEKLWFMPVPAVMSLDSIEYQEIQRFRADAKRLRNRLGNVGHDQPSSLDLEIPVEDQQAWALGDGPYDLRGARQRLEGFGSEPTKFARLVPNEYQEPILRDIAFALKELVPSAVELEGKYWTLTDCPSTSGGRWATLSTGFIELLFFPRTCKVPDQKATKLESVEGVGWLNTVPGTILQGKTTGFWAFEYESSYGGFLDAWAFTATYPSANSDAINYAVGDLEQFCNQYPEVLEGARKFALQAMRQNTSGMFKRWHSKPLVRDVYQYAINQQSGGLEGQL
;
A
#
# COMPACT_ATOMS: atom_id res chain seq x y z
N MET A 1 14.25 -21.95 -45.99
CA MET A 1 14.37 -22.86 -44.83
C MET A 1 14.48 -21.97 -43.61
N GLU A 2 13.32 -21.55 -43.11
CA GLU A 2 13.21 -20.98 -41.77
C GLU A 2 13.45 -22.10 -40.75
N PRO A 3 14.14 -21.82 -39.62
CA PRO A 3 14.08 -22.73 -38.49
C PRO A 3 12.74 -22.48 -37.77
N GLU A 4 11.91 -23.52 -37.73
CA GLU A 4 10.78 -23.62 -36.81
C GLU A 4 11.28 -23.33 -35.39
N ARG A 5 10.82 -22.23 -34.79
CA ARG A 5 10.94 -22.03 -33.34
C ARG A 5 9.67 -22.57 -32.72
N GLU A 6 9.85 -23.64 -31.94
CA GLU A 6 8.82 -24.22 -31.10
C GLU A 6 8.13 -23.13 -30.27
N SER A 7 6.80 -23.11 -30.38
CA SER A 7 5.88 -22.35 -29.54
C SER A 7 6.20 -22.64 -28.07
N ALA A 8 6.85 -21.70 -27.38
CA ALA A 8 7.07 -21.76 -25.95
C ALA A 8 5.71 -21.80 -25.26
N SER A 9 5.45 -22.93 -24.61
CA SER A 9 4.28 -23.22 -23.80
C SER A 9 3.97 -22.07 -22.84
N ARG A 10 2.71 -21.63 -22.81
CA ARG A 10 2.16 -20.78 -21.73
C ARG A 10 2.45 -21.47 -20.39
N THR A 11 3.31 -20.90 -19.57
CA THR A 11 3.45 -21.37 -18.18
C THR A 11 2.21 -20.93 -17.41
N SER A 12 1.44 -21.89 -16.92
CA SER A 12 0.25 -21.60 -16.12
C SER A 12 0.65 -21.22 -14.69
N LEU A 13 -0.17 -20.42 -13.99
CA LEU A 13 0.02 -20.07 -12.57
C LEU A 13 0.19 -21.31 -11.66
N GLU A 14 -0.28 -22.49 -12.09
CA GLU A 14 -0.13 -23.76 -11.38
C GLU A 14 1.30 -24.36 -11.48
N GLU A 15 2.10 -24.01 -12.50
CA GLU A 15 3.48 -24.49 -12.65
C GLU A 15 4.50 -23.72 -11.78
N LEU A 16 4.09 -22.59 -11.18
CA LEU A 16 4.90 -21.77 -10.26
C LEU A 16 5.20 -22.45 -8.90
N GLU A 17 4.53 -23.56 -8.56
CA GLU A 17 4.69 -24.25 -7.28
C GLU A 17 5.98 -25.09 -7.15
N THR A 18 6.75 -25.29 -8.23
CA THR A 18 7.80 -26.35 -8.24
C THR A 18 9.25 -25.91 -8.52
N MET A 19 9.56 -24.61 -8.60
CA MET A 19 10.95 -24.16 -8.84
C MET A 19 11.74 -23.91 -7.54
N PRO A 20 13.05 -24.26 -7.50
CA PRO A 20 13.80 -24.35 -6.26
C PRO A 20 14.15 -22.97 -5.69
N ILE A 21 13.69 -22.74 -4.47
CA ILE A 21 13.96 -21.56 -3.63
C ILE A 21 15.46 -21.44 -3.36
N ALA A 22 16.13 -20.44 -3.95
CA ALA A 22 17.47 -20.04 -3.54
C ALA A 22 17.37 -19.31 -2.18
N LYS A 23 17.51 -20.08 -1.10
CA LYS A 23 17.45 -19.63 0.28
C LYS A 23 18.76 -18.92 0.65
N VAL A 24 18.81 -17.60 0.56
CA VAL A 24 19.84 -16.81 1.27
C VAL A 24 19.35 -16.62 2.71
N ALA A 25 20.18 -17.06 3.65
CA ALA A 25 19.84 -17.21 5.06
C ALA A 25 19.26 -15.93 5.68
N SER A 26 18.10 -16.09 6.32
CA SER A 26 17.40 -15.10 7.09
C SER A 26 17.93 -15.06 8.53
N ASP A 27 18.57 -13.96 8.94
CA ASP A 27 18.74 -13.65 10.35
C ASP A 27 17.50 -12.88 10.85
N VAL A 28 16.39 -13.60 11.06
CA VAL A 28 15.23 -13.08 11.78
C VAL A 28 14.63 -14.18 12.66
N ASN A 29 14.93 -14.08 13.97
CA ASN A 29 14.05 -14.30 15.12
C ASN A 29 14.76 -14.99 16.30
N LYS A 30 14.99 -14.21 17.35
CA LYS A 30 15.01 -14.72 18.73
C LYS A 30 14.10 -13.83 19.57
N THR A 31 12.79 -13.94 19.36
CA THR A 31 11.81 -13.49 20.35
C THR A 31 11.93 -14.42 21.56
N SER A 32 12.34 -13.82 22.69
CA SER A 32 12.57 -14.49 23.97
C SER A 32 11.32 -15.26 24.42
N SER A 33 11.52 -16.49 24.90
CA SER A 33 10.53 -17.44 25.41
C SER A 33 9.76 -16.98 26.67
N GLU A 34 9.83 -15.71 27.06
CA GLU A 34 9.34 -15.21 28.36
C GLU A 34 8.06 -14.35 28.29
N LEU A 35 7.69 -13.83 27.12
CA LEU A 35 6.48 -13.01 26.98
C LEU A 35 5.24 -13.89 26.72
N LYS A 36 4.29 -13.88 27.67
CA LYS A 36 3.04 -14.67 27.58
C LYS A 36 1.84 -13.83 28.02
N TYR A 37 0.69 -14.08 27.40
CA TYR A 37 -0.58 -13.51 27.82
C TYR A 37 -1.18 -14.28 28.99
N ALA A 38 -1.64 -13.55 29.99
CA ALA A 38 -2.70 -13.99 30.90
C ALA A 38 -4.06 -13.54 30.36
N ARG A 39 -5.08 -14.40 30.43
CA ARG A 39 -6.42 -14.11 29.90
C ARG A 39 -7.46 -14.09 31.01
N PHE A 40 -8.29 -13.05 31.03
CA PHE A 40 -9.26 -12.80 32.08
C PHE A 40 -10.64 -12.51 31.49
N PRO A 41 -11.73 -13.08 32.04
CA PRO A 41 -13.08 -12.59 31.76
C PRO A 41 -13.30 -11.25 32.46
N VAL A 42 -13.80 -10.26 31.73
CA VAL A 42 -13.95 -8.87 32.22
C VAL A 42 -15.29 -8.23 31.88
N ARG A 43 -16.24 -9.02 31.35
CA ARG A 43 -17.56 -8.55 30.89
C ARG A 43 -18.29 -7.71 31.92
N GLU A 44 -18.28 -8.16 33.18
CA GLU A 44 -19.00 -7.54 34.30
C GLU A 44 -18.10 -6.65 35.16
N LEU A 45 -16.89 -6.35 34.70
CA LEU A 45 -15.91 -5.59 35.47
C LEU A 45 -15.73 -4.17 34.91
N ASP A 46 -15.93 -3.19 35.78
CA ASP A 46 -15.58 -1.79 35.52
C ASP A 46 -14.08 -1.53 35.75
N SER A 47 -13.43 -2.38 36.54
CA SER A 47 -12.00 -2.31 36.85
C SER A 47 -11.36 -3.69 36.91
N ILE A 48 -10.10 -3.74 36.48
CA ILE A 48 -9.27 -4.95 36.45
C ILE A 48 -8.13 -4.88 37.49
N SER A 49 -8.18 -3.92 38.43
CA SER A 49 -7.10 -3.69 39.40
C SER A 49 -6.81 -4.91 40.29
N ALA A 50 -7.84 -5.68 40.65
CA ALA A 50 -7.71 -6.90 41.44
C ALA A 50 -7.09 -8.06 40.65
N LEU A 51 -7.31 -8.10 39.32
CA LEU A 51 -6.74 -9.12 38.43
C LEU A 51 -5.26 -8.86 38.14
N ILE A 52 -4.87 -7.58 38.11
CA ILE A 52 -3.51 -7.14 37.79
C ILE A 52 -3.00 -6.18 38.87
N PRO A 53 -2.65 -6.70 40.07
CA PRO A 53 -2.21 -5.88 41.19
C PRO A 53 -0.84 -5.24 40.93
N HIS A 54 0.04 -5.91 40.17
CA HIS A 54 1.42 -5.49 39.87
C HIS A 54 1.74 -5.60 38.37
N ASN A 55 2.90 -5.09 37.94
CA ASN A 55 3.42 -5.21 36.57
C ASN A 55 2.44 -4.74 35.47
N ARG A 56 1.85 -3.55 35.67
CA ARG A 56 0.76 -3.02 34.82
C ARG A 56 1.21 -2.44 33.47
N ARG A 57 2.51 -2.44 33.17
CA ARG A 57 3.07 -2.02 31.88
C ARG A 57 3.11 -3.21 30.94
N GLY A 58 2.55 -3.07 29.74
CA GLY A 58 2.57 -4.16 28.78
C GLY A 58 1.67 -3.96 27.58
N ILE A 59 1.46 -5.05 26.85
CA ILE A 59 0.50 -5.15 25.75
C ILE A 59 -0.78 -5.79 26.28
N TYR A 60 -1.93 -5.27 25.88
CA TYR A 60 -3.22 -5.87 26.14
C TYR A 60 -3.97 -6.15 24.86
N VAL A 61 -4.80 -7.18 24.88
CA VAL A 61 -5.78 -7.46 23.84
C VAL A 61 -7.17 -7.47 24.47
N LEU A 62 -8.09 -6.69 23.91
CA LEU A 62 -9.51 -6.77 24.25
C LEU A 62 -10.19 -7.65 23.23
N GLU A 63 -11.00 -8.60 23.69
CA GLU A 63 -11.86 -9.45 22.86
C GLU A 63 -13.30 -9.03 23.11
N PHE A 64 -14.00 -8.74 22.03
CA PHE A 64 -15.36 -8.22 22.05
C PHE A 64 -16.39 -9.34 21.79
N SER A 65 -17.64 -9.12 22.21
CA SER A 65 -18.72 -10.11 22.07
C SER A 65 -19.03 -10.49 20.62
N ASN A 66 -18.72 -9.61 19.66
CA ASN A 66 -18.86 -9.85 18.22
C ASN A 66 -17.66 -10.61 17.61
N GLY A 67 -16.71 -11.07 18.42
CA GLY A 67 -15.52 -11.81 17.97
C GLY A 67 -14.39 -10.93 17.42
N GLU A 68 -14.52 -9.61 17.48
CA GLU A 68 -13.42 -8.69 17.15
C GLU A 68 -12.40 -8.61 18.28
N PHE A 69 -11.23 -8.07 17.95
CA PHE A 69 -10.12 -7.87 18.87
C PHE A 69 -9.59 -6.44 18.79
N TYR A 70 -8.97 -5.94 19.86
CA TYR A 70 -8.20 -4.71 19.85
C TYR A 70 -6.89 -4.94 20.59
N VAL A 71 -5.76 -4.70 19.94
CA VAL A 71 -4.42 -4.77 20.54
C VAL A 71 -4.02 -3.36 20.97
N GLY A 72 -3.50 -3.19 22.17
CA GLY A 72 -3.01 -1.91 22.62
C GLY A 72 -1.82 -2.03 23.56
N GLN A 73 -1.04 -0.97 23.65
CA GLN A 73 -0.03 -0.83 24.70
C GLN A 73 -0.51 0.05 25.86
N ALA A 74 0.02 -0.20 27.06
CA ALA A 74 -0.22 0.64 28.22
C ALA A 74 1.00 0.71 29.14
N LYS A 75 1.29 1.91 29.68
CA LYS A 75 2.14 2.06 30.87
C LYS A 75 1.44 1.55 32.13
N ASN A 76 0.11 1.68 32.17
CA ASN A 76 -0.75 1.13 33.20
C ASN A 76 -2.06 0.61 32.57
N VAL A 77 -2.16 -0.71 32.43
CA VAL A 77 -3.31 -1.38 31.79
C VAL A 77 -4.61 -1.16 32.54
N VAL A 78 -4.60 -1.01 33.87
CA VAL A 78 -5.82 -0.77 34.66
C VAL A 78 -6.45 0.56 34.27
N THR A 79 -5.63 1.61 34.22
CA THR A 79 -6.07 2.94 33.77
C THR A 79 -6.56 2.88 32.33
N ARG A 80 -5.81 2.22 31.43
CA ARG A 80 -6.17 2.16 30.01
C ARG A 80 -7.47 1.38 29.76
N PHE A 81 -7.69 0.29 30.48
CA PHE A 81 -8.94 -0.48 30.44
C PHE A 81 -10.13 0.37 30.87
N ALA A 82 -10.01 1.07 32.01
CA ALA A 82 -11.07 1.96 32.49
C ALA A 82 -11.34 3.10 31.48
N GLN A 83 -10.31 3.65 30.81
CA GLN A 83 -10.50 4.67 29.79
C GLN A 83 -11.33 4.14 28.59
N HIS A 84 -11.07 2.91 28.13
CA HIS A 84 -11.86 2.28 27.07
C HIS A 84 -13.31 2.03 27.50
N ARG A 85 -13.51 1.52 28.72
CA ARG A 85 -14.84 1.25 29.28
C ARG A 85 -15.72 2.48 29.45
N HIS A 86 -15.13 3.66 29.66
CA HIS A 86 -15.86 4.89 29.95
C HIS A 86 -15.79 5.93 28.81
N GLY A 87 -15.21 5.61 27.65
CA GLY A 87 -15.22 6.48 26.46
C GLY A 87 -14.27 7.69 26.54
N ASN A 88 -13.13 7.58 27.22
CA ASN A 88 -12.20 8.69 27.45
C ASN A 88 -10.86 8.49 26.70
N THR A 89 -10.90 7.84 25.53
CA THR A 89 -9.74 7.60 24.65
C THR A 89 -9.95 8.21 23.27
N ASN A 90 -9.09 7.88 22.30
CA ASN A 90 -9.21 8.29 20.89
C ASN A 90 -10.47 7.73 20.17
N HIS A 91 -11.38 7.10 20.92
CA HIS A 91 -12.69 6.64 20.47
C HIS A 91 -13.75 7.39 21.29
N VAL A 92 -14.74 7.96 20.60
CA VAL A 92 -15.76 8.84 21.20
C VAL A 92 -16.70 8.04 22.11
N ASP A 93 -16.93 6.76 21.80
CA ASP A 93 -17.91 5.93 22.49
C ASP A 93 -17.26 4.92 23.46
N PRO A 94 -17.86 4.69 24.64
CA PRO A 94 -17.45 3.63 25.56
C PRO A 94 -17.55 2.23 24.95
N TRP A 95 -16.55 1.38 25.20
CA TRP A 95 -16.57 -0.02 24.80
C TRP A 95 -17.27 -0.90 25.83
N THR A 96 -18.58 -1.04 25.69
CA THR A 96 -19.44 -1.80 26.61
C THR A 96 -19.43 -3.31 26.33
N ASP A 97 -18.95 -3.72 25.17
CA ASP A 97 -19.03 -5.09 24.66
C ASP A 97 -17.73 -5.91 24.83
N VAL A 98 -16.78 -5.42 25.64
CA VAL A 98 -15.55 -6.15 25.98
C VAL A 98 -15.88 -7.37 26.85
N GLU A 99 -15.55 -8.56 26.39
CA GLU A 99 -15.77 -9.81 27.13
C GLU A 99 -14.51 -10.29 27.86
N LYS A 100 -13.35 -10.21 27.21
CA LYS A 100 -12.09 -10.74 27.75
C LYS A 100 -10.94 -9.76 27.58
N LEU A 101 -10.06 -9.75 28.57
CA LEU A 101 -8.77 -9.06 28.54
C LEU A 101 -7.65 -10.08 28.48
N TRP A 102 -6.77 -9.93 27.52
CA TRP A 102 -5.50 -10.64 27.45
C TRP A 102 -4.44 -9.62 27.84
N PHE A 103 -3.56 -9.94 28.79
CA PHE A 103 -2.50 -9.02 29.20
C PHE A 103 -1.14 -9.71 29.23
N MET A 104 -0.17 -9.08 28.57
CA MET A 104 1.22 -9.50 28.50
C MET A 104 2.09 -8.41 29.11
N PRO A 105 2.58 -8.60 30.36
CA PRO A 105 3.52 -7.67 30.97
C PRO A 105 4.79 -7.55 30.13
N VAL A 106 5.28 -6.32 29.92
CA VAL A 106 6.50 -6.07 29.16
C VAL A 106 7.52 -5.32 30.04
N PRO A 107 8.76 -5.83 30.18
CA PRO A 107 9.84 -5.15 30.89
C PRO A 107 10.15 -3.76 30.32
N ALA A 108 10.52 -2.81 31.19
CA ALA A 108 10.79 -1.42 30.82
C ALA A 108 11.85 -1.25 29.72
N VAL A 109 12.79 -2.20 29.63
CA VAL A 109 13.88 -2.21 28.65
C VAL A 109 13.42 -2.51 27.22
N MET A 110 12.23 -3.10 27.03
CA MET A 110 11.71 -3.42 25.70
C MET A 110 10.76 -2.32 25.19
N SER A 111 10.78 -2.08 23.89
CA SER A 111 9.89 -1.11 23.22
C SER A 111 8.47 -1.66 23.13
N LEU A 112 7.51 -0.92 23.68
CA LEU A 112 6.09 -1.26 23.55
C LEU A 112 5.60 -1.06 22.11
N ASP A 113 6.05 -0.01 21.42
CA ASP A 113 5.64 0.28 20.04
C ASP A 113 5.98 -0.88 19.09
N SER A 114 7.20 -1.42 19.21
CA SER A 114 7.65 -2.55 18.38
C SER A 114 6.82 -3.81 18.64
N ILE A 115 6.55 -4.12 19.91
CA ILE A 115 5.79 -5.30 20.30
C ILE A 115 4.29 -5.14 19.93
N GLU A 116 3.70 -3.96 20.15
CA GLU A 116 2.32 -3.66 19.75
C GLU A 116 2.15 -3.85 18.23
N TYR A 117 3.07 -3.30 17.44
CA TYR A 117 3.03 -3.48 15.99
C TYR A 117 3.14 -4.96 15.60
N GLN A 118 4.08 -5.71 16.18
CA GLN A 118 4.24 -7.15 15.93
C GLN A 118 2.98 -7.94 16.31
N GLU A 119 2.36 -7.62 17.44
CA GLU A 119 1.13 -8.28 17.89
C GLU A 119 -0.07 -7.95 17.01
N ILE A 120 -0.21 -6.70 16.55
CA ILE A 120 -1.20 -6.34 15.52
C ILE A 120 -0.98 -7.19 14.27
N GLN A 121 0.26 -7.28 13.76
CA GLN A 121 0.55 -8.11 12.59
C GLN A 121 0.25 -9.60 12.83
N ARG A 122 0.57 -10.13 14.02
CA ARG A 122 0.30 -11.53 14.38
C ARG A 122 -1.19 -11.84 14.40
N PHE A 123 -2.00 -11.00 15.05
CA PHE A 123 -3.46 -11.17 15.09
C PHE A 123 -4.08 -11.08 13.69
N ARG A 124 -3.57 -10.20 12.82
CA ARG A 124 -3.99 -10.14 11.41
C ARG A 124 -3.64 -11.41 10.65
N ALA A 125 -2.42 -11.93 10.82
CA ALA A 125 -1.98 -13.17 10.18
C ALA A 125 -2.84 -14.38 10.64
N ASP A 126 -3.32 -14.36 11.88
CA ASP A 126 -4.26 -15.34 12.43
C ASP A 126 -5.74 -15.07 12.02
N ALA A 127 -5.96 -14.24 10.99
CA ALA A 127 -7.27 -13.84 10.46
C ALA A 127 -8.24 -13.27 11.50
N LYS A 128 -7.74 -12.62 12.56
CA LYS A 128 -8.57 -11.96 13.57
C LYS A 128 -8.99 -10.58 13.08
N ARG A 129 -10.29 -10.27 13.21
CA ARG A 129 -10.83 -8.93 12.91
C ARG A 129 -10.40 -7.96 14.00
N LEU A 130 -9.68 -6.90 13.63
CA LEU A 130 -9.13 -5.92 14.57
C LEU A 130 -9.85 -4.57 14.49
N ARG A 131 -10.19 -4.00 15.66
CA ARG A 131 -10.66 -2.60 15.82
C ARG A 131 -9.53 -1.58 15.76
N ASN A 132 -8.27 -2.02 15.78
CA ASN A 132 -7.13 -1.14 15.58
C ASN A 132 -7.28 -0.39 14.26
N ARG A 133 -7.06 0.94 14.28
CA ARG A 133 -6.85 1.72 13.06
C ARG A 133 -5.36 1.84 12.78
N LEU A 134 -4.57 2.27 13.77
CA LEU A 134 -3.12 2.41 13.63
C LEU A 134 -2.46 1.02 13.52
N GLY A 135 -1.54 0.87 12.55
CA GLY A 135 -0.83 -0.40 12.31
C GLY A 135 -1.68 -1.50 11.65
N ASN A 136 -2.96 -1.23 11.37
CA ASN A 136 -3.91 -2.15 10.77
C ASN A 136 -4.43 -1.60 9.43
N VAL A 137 -3.50 -1.39 8.49
CA VAL A 137 -3.82 -0.92 7.14
C VAL A 137 -4.80 -1.89 6.47
N GLY A 138 -5.89 -1.35 5.94
CA GLY A 138 -7.02 -2.14 5.43
C GLY A 138 -8.04 -2.55 6.48
N HIS A 139 -8.19 -1.77 7.56
CA HIS A 139 -9.25 -1.97 8.54
C HIS A 139 -10.65 -1.67 7.99
N ASP A 140 -11.66 -2.35 8.56
CA ASP A 140 -13.09 -2.12 8.28
C ASP A 140 -13.69 -0.99 9.15
N GLN A 141 -12.91 -0.39 10.04
CA GLN A 141 -13.40 0.68 10.92
C GLN A 141 -13.77 1.94 10.12
N PRO A 142 -14.72 2.77 10.62
CA PRO A 142 -15.08 4.03 9.98
C PRO A 142 -13.86 4.92 9.71
N SER A 143 -13.82 5.50 8.52
CA SER A 143 -12.76 6.40 8.04
C SER A 143 -13.34 7.74 7.59
N SER A 144 -12.53 8.80 7.62
CA SER A 144 -12.93 10.08 7.03
C SER A 144 -13.12 10.00 5.51
N LEU A 145 -12.55 8.98 4.85
CA LEU A 145 -12.77 8.74 3.43
C LEU A 145 -14.24 8.37 3.15
N ASP A 146 -14.93 7.74 4.10
CA ASP A 146 -16.33 7.30 3.97
C ASP A 146 -17.30 8.47 3.76
N LEU A 147 -16.88 9.69 4.12
CA LEU A 147 -17.64 10.93 3.90
C LEU A 147 -17.48 11.48 2.47
N GLU A 148 -16.42 11.07 1.77
CA GLU A 148 -16.10 11.53 0.41
C GLU A 148 -16.50 10.48 -0.63
N ILE A 149 -16.28 9.20 -0.30
CA ILE A 149 -16.64 8.05 -1.11
C ILE A 149 -17.33 7.05 -0.17
N PRO A 150 -18.64 6.77 -0.33
CA PRO A 150 -19.34 5.76 0.44
C PRO A 150 -18.62 4.40 0.43
N VAL A 151 -18.78 3.59 1.49
CA VAL A 151 -18.04 2.32 1.65
C VAL A 151 -18.40 1.34 0.53
N GLU A 152 -19.67 1.28 0.14
CA GLU A 152 -20.14 0.49 -1.00
C GLU A 152 -19.44 0.89 -2.31
N ASP A 153 -19.27 2.18 -2.56
CA ASP A 153 -18.62 2.70 -3.76
C ASP A 153 -17.10 2.44 -3.73
N GLN A 154 -16.47 2.50 -2.55
CA GLN A 154 -15.08 2.09 -2.38
C GLN A 154 -14.89 0.60 -2.75
N GLN A 155 -15.79 -0.28 -2.29
CA GLN A 155 -15.74 -1.71 -2.59
C GLN A 155 -15.97 -1.99 -4.07
N ALA A 156 -17.01 -1.38 -4.66
CA ALA A 156 -17.31 -1.50 -6.09
C ALA A 156 -16.13 -1.03 -6.96
N TRP A 157 -15.57 0.15 -6.65
CA TRP A 157 -14.43 0.70 -7.37
C TRP A 157 -13.19 -0.21 -7.30
N ALA A 158 -12.92 -0.81 -6.13
CA ALA A 158 -11.80 -1.72 -5.95
C ALA A 158 -11.91 -2.97 -6.84
N LEU A 159 -13.15 -3.41 -7.12
CA LEU A 159 -13.48 -4.61 -7.88
C LEU A 159 -13.60 -4.40 -9.40
N GLY A 160 -13.53 -3.16 -9.90
CA GLY A 160 -13.72 -2.92 -11.33
C GLY A 160 -15.00 -2.19 -11.72
N ASP A 161 -15.85 -1.81 -10.76
CA ASP A 161 -17.18 -1.24 -11.03
C ASP A 161 -17.25 0.29 -10.80
N GLY A 162 -16.08 0.95 -10.78
CA GLY A 162 -15.98 2.38 -10.58
C GLY A 162 -16.08 3.20 -11.88
N PRO A 163 -16.39 4.50 -11.80
CA PRO A 163 -16.12 5.38 -12.94
C PRO A 163 -14.60 5.52 -13.14
N TYR A 164 -14.10 5.04 -14.28
CA TYR A 164 -12.70 5.16 -14.68
C TYR A 164 -12.51 6.33 -15.63
N ASP A 165 -12.51 7.53 -15.07
CA ASP A 165 -12.29 8.75 -15.82
C ASP A 165 -11.63 9.82 -14.97
N LEU A 166 -11.17 10.87 -15.65
CA LEU A 166 -10.69 12.09 -15.04
C LEU A 166 -11.71 13.20 -15.26
N ARG A 167 -13.00 12.92 -15.03
CA ARG A 167 -14.05 13.94 -15.14
C ARG A 167 -13.69 15.15 -14.28
N GLY A 168 -13.89 16.35 -14.84
CA GLY A 168 -13.51 17.60 -14.20
C GLY A 168 -12.04 18.00 -14.38
N ALA A 169 -11.15 17.14 -14.91
CA ALA A 169 -9.74 17.50 -15.10
C ALA A 169 -9.56 18.75 -15.98
N ARG A 170 -10.37 18.91 -17.05
CA ARG A 170 -10.34 20.11 -17.90
C ARG A 170 -10.70 21.38 -17.12
N GLN A 171 -11.73 21.34 -16.28
CA GLN A 171 -12.12 22.47 -15.44
C GLN A 171 -11.04 22.74 -14.37
N ARG A 172 -10.47 21.67 -13.81
CA ARG A 172 -9.39 21.77 -12.83
C ARG A 172 -8.15 22.45 -13.44
N LEU A 173 -7.82 22.16 -14.70
CA LEU A 173 -6.71 22.77 -15.45
C LEU A 173 -6.80 24.29 -15.55
N GLU A 174 -8.00 24.87 -15.65
CA GLU A 174 -8.20 26.33 -15.72
C GLU A 174 -7.66 27.07 -14.48
N GLY A 175 -7.56 26.36 -13.34
CA GLY A 175 -7.01 26.89 -12.10
C GLY A 175 -5.50 26.73 -11.92
N PHE A 176 -4.77 26.14 -12.88
CA PHE A 176 -3.32 25.98 -12.78
C PHE A 176 -2.57 27.16 -13.38
N GLY A 177 -1.43 27.51 -12.76
CA GLY A 177 -0.46 28.43 -13.32
C GLY A 177 0.37 27.79 -14.44
N SER A 178 1.22 28.59 -15.08
CA SER A 178 2.12 28.18 -16.15
C SER A 178 3.54 27.88 -15.62
N GLU A 179 3.71 27.58 -14.34
CA GLU A 179 5.05 27.34 -13.80
C GLU A 179 5.70 26.10 -14.44
N PRO A 180 7.02 26.13 -14.70
CA PRO A 180 7.74 24.98 -15.23
C PRO A 180 7.90 23.90 -14.15
N THR A 181 7.82 22.63 -14.55
CA THR A 181 8.11 21.49 -13.66
C THR A 181 9.61 21.25 -13.53
N LYS A 182 10.04 20.71 -12.38
CA LYS A 182 11.39 20.12 -12.27
C LYS A 182 11.47 18.88 -13.15
N PHE A 183 10.36 18.15 -13.28
CA PHE A 183 10.19 16.99 -14.14
C PHE A 183 10.64 17.28 -15.57
N ALA A 184 10.02 18.24 -16.26
CA ALA A 184 10.36 18.59 -17.64
C ALA A 184 11.81 19.04 -17.83
N ARG A 185 12.46 19.53 -16.76
CA ARG A 185 13.85 19.98 -16.80
C ARG A 185 14.87 18.89 -16.48
N LEU A 186 14.55 17.99 -15.56
CA LEU A 186 15.51 17.05 -14.95
C LEU A 186 15.34 15.61 -15.43
N VAL A 187 14.18 15.26 -15.99
CA VAL A 187 13.92 13.92 -16.52
C VAL A 187 14.40 13.85 -17.96
N PRO A 188 15.20 12.83 -18.34
CA PRO A 188 15.59 12.62 -19.73
C PRO A 188 14.37 12.51 -20.65
N ASN A 189 14.47 13.08 -21.85
CA ASN A 189 13.34 13.24 -22.77
C ASN A 189 12.67 11.89 -23.10
N GLU A 190 13.46 10.84 -23.24
CA GLU A 190 13.01 9.47 -23.52
C GLU A 190 12.11 8.88 -22.43
N TYR A 191 12.15 9.40 -21.20
CA TYR A 191 11.33 8.93 -20.09
C TYR A 191 10.18 9.86 -19.73
N GLN A 192 10.14 11.09 -20.26
CA GLN A 192 9.12 12.08 -19.89
C GLN A 192 7.71 11.61 -20.26
N GLU A 193 7.48 11.32 -21.53
CA GLU A 193 6.16 10.86 -22.01
C GLU A 193 5.75 9.51 -21.40
N PRO A 194 6.61 8.47 -21.36
CA PRO A 194 6.26 7.19 -20.71
C PRO A 194 5.83 7.34 -19.25
N ILE A 195 6.50 8.18 -18.47
CA ILE A 195 6.12 8.42 -17.07
C ILE A 195 4.79 9.19 -16.97
N LEU A 196 4.57 10.20 -17.83
CA LEU A 196 3.28 10.90 -17.87
C LEU A 196 2.14 9.95 -18.23
N ARG A 197 2.37 9.02 -19.17
CA ARG A 197 1.42 7.95 -19.53
C ARG A 197 1.05 7.08 -18.35
N ASP A 198 2.04 6.57 -17.62
CA ASP A 198 1.81 5.73 -16.45
C ASP A 198 1.06 6.48 -15.34
N ILE A 199 1.44 7.73 -15.05
CA ILE A 199 0.76 8.51 -14.02
C ILE A 199 -0.69 8.82 -14.45
N ALA A 200 -0.93 9.13 -15.73
CA ALA A 200 -2.27 9.37 -16.25
C ALA A 200 -3.15 8.11 -16.13
N PHE A 201 -2.62 6.94 -16.50
CA PHE A 201 -3.28 5.66 -16.27
C PHE A 201 -3.55 5.43 -14.79
N ALA A 202 -2.56 5.64 -13.92
CA ALA A 202 -2.72 5.44 -12.48
C ALA A 202 -3.78 6.36 -11.86
N LEU A 203 -3.84 7.64 -12.25
CA LEU A 203 -4.89 8.55 -11.76
C LEU A 203 -6.28 8.13 -12.26
N LYS A 204 -6.39 7.59 -13.46
CA LYS A 204 -7.66 7.14 -14.04
C LYS A 204 -8.14 5.81 -13.44
N GLU A 205 -7.23 4.86 -13.27
CA GLU A 205 -7.56 3.45 -13.00
C GLU A 205 -7.25 3.01 -11.57
N LEU A 206 -6.30 3.66 -10.89
CA LEU A 206 -5.77 3.23 -9.58
C LEU A 206 -6.06 4.23 -8.45
N VAL A 207 -6.65 5.38 -8.75
CA VAL A 207 -7.01 6.39 -7.75
C VAL A 207 -8.50 6.71 -7.87
N PRO A 208 -9.32 6.43 -6.83
CA PRO A 208 -10.74 6.76 -6.89
C PRO A 208 -10.95 8.28 -6.79
N SER A 209 -11.91 8.80 -7.57
CA SER A 209 -12.26 10.23 -7.58
C SER A 209 -11.03 11.15 -7.65
N ALA A 210 -10.11 10.83 -8.58
CA ALA A 210 -8.78 11.42 -8.60
C ALA A 210 -8.82 12.95 -8.67
N VAL A 211 -9.70 13.54 -9.48
CA VAL A 211 -9.75 15.00 -9.62
C VAL A 211 -10.24 15.67 -8.33
N GLU A 212 -11.29 15.11 -7.70
CA GLU A 212 -11.90 15.67 -6.49
C GLU A 212 -10.99 15.54 -5.26
N LEU A 213 -10.21 14.46 -5.17
CA LEU A 213 -9.41 14.13 -3.99
C LEU A 213 -7.95 14.61 -4.05
N GLU A 214 -7.58 15.33 -5.11
CA GLU A 214 -6.26 15.92 -5.32
C GLU A 214 -5.78 16.75 -4.12
N GLY A 215 -4.57 16.43 -3.62
CA GLY A 215 -3.94 17.13 -2.51
C GLY A 215 -4.57 16.87 -1.13
N LYS A 216 -5.67 16.10 -1.08
CA LYS A 216 -6.33 15.65 0.15
C LYS A 216 -6.03 14.19 0.44
N TYR A 217 -6.30 13.28 -0.50
CA TYR A 217 -6.05 11.84 -0.36
C TYR A 217 -5.02 11.28 -1.32
N TRP A 218 -4.53 12.08 -2.26
CA TRP A 218 -3.33 11.72 -3.00
C TRP A 218 -2.50 12.96 -3.32
N THR A 219 -1.22 12.76 -3.57
CA THR A 219 -0.29 13.80 -3.99
C THR A 219 0.69 13.27 -5.00
N LEU A 220 0.97 14.08 -6.02
CA LEU A 220 2.08 13.86 -6.95
C LEU A 220 3.27 14.74 -6.56
N THR A 221 4.45 14.13 -6.38
CA THR A 221 5.70 14.84 -6.04
C THR A 221 6.63 14.88 -7.25
N ASP A 222 7.19 16.05 -7.51
CA ASP A 222 8.04 16.34 -8.67
C ASP A 222 9.54 16.27 -8.30
N CYS A 223 10.24 15.29 -8.87
CA CYS A 223 11.67 15.03 -8.71
C CYS A 223 12.18 15.00 -7.24
N PRO A 224 11.59 14.18 -6.34
CA PRO A 224 12.09 14.13 -4.97
C PRO A 224 13.50 13.53 -4.89
N SER A 225 14.29 13.97 -3.91
CA SER A 225 15.66 13.49 -3.68
C SER A 225 15.76 12.32 -2.70
N THR A 226 14.63 11.81 -2.21
CA THR A 226 14.57 10.68 -1.27
C THR A 226 15.06 9.38 -1.93
N SER A 227 15.68 8.49 -1.14
CA SER A 227 16.04 7.13 -1.54
C SER A 227 16.84 7.02 -2.86
N GLY A 228 17.88 7.86 -3.03
CA GLY A 228 18.69 7.89 -4.26
C GLY A 228 18.13 8.79 -5.36
N GLY A 229 16.96 9.38 -5.14
CA GLY A 229 16.30 10.30 -6.04
C GLY A 229 15.34 9.61 -7.00
N ARG A 230 14.27 10.34 -7.35
CA ARG A 230 13.22 9.88 -8.25
C ARG A 230 12.89 10.94 -9.26
N TRP A 231 12.25 10.54 -10.35
CA TRP A 231 11.69 11.42 -11.36
C TRP A 231 10.29 11.90 -10.94
N ALA A 232 9.43 10.99 -10.46
CA ALA A 232 8.13 11.33 -9.90
C ALA A 232 7.69 10.31 -8.83
N THR A 233 6.72 10.69 -8.00
CA THR A 233 6.09 9.79 -7.01
C THR A 233 4.64 10.19 -6.81
N LEU A 234 3.73 9.27 -7.10
CA LEU A 234 2.30 9.34 -6.77
C LEU A 234 2.07 8.61 -5.44
N SER A 235 1.63 9.36 -4.44
CA SER A 235 1.28 8.83 -3.12
C SER A 235 -0.22 8.88 -2.90
N THR A 236 -0.79 7.83 -2.31
CA THR A 236 -2.19 7.76 -1.87
C THR A 236 -2.22 7.60 -0.35
N GLY A 237 -3.05 8.40 0.30
CA GLY A 237 -3.04 8.57 1.75
C GLY A 237 -1.62 8.85 2.28
N PHE A 238 -1.12 7.95 3.11
CA PHE A 238 0.18 8.09 3.80
C PHE A 238 1.34 7.31 3.16
N ILE A 239 1.15 6.66 2.01
CA ILE A 239 2.16 5.82 1.37
C ILE A 239 2.24 6.04 -0.15
N GLU A 240 3.36 5.65 -0.74
CA GLU A 240 3.64 5.77 -2.16
C GLU A 240 2.94 4.63 -2.90
N LEU A 241 2.06 4.95 -3.85
CA LEU A 241 1.38 3.95 -4.69
C LEU A 241 2.26 3.60 -5.90
N LEU A 242 2.78 4.64 -6.56
CA LEU A 242 3.56 4.52 -7.79
C LEU A 242 4.76 5.46 -7.74
N PHE A 243 5.95 4.97 -8.07
CA PHE A 243 7.15 5.79 -8.07
C PHE A 243 8.16 5.38 -9.13
N PHE A 244 8.93 6.39 -9.57
CA PHE A 244 9.87 6.27 -10.69
C PHE A 244 11.28 6.62 -10.22
N PRO A 245 12.07 5.65 -9.72
CA PRO A 245 13.45 5.90 -9.32
C PRO A 245 14.30 6.34 -10.51
N ARG A 246 15.31 7.19 -10.26
CA ARG A 246 16.27 7.57 -11.32
C ARG A 246 17.09 6.36 -11.76
N THR A 247 17.50 5.57 -10.78
CA THR A 247 18.15 4.27 -10.95
C THR A 247 17.62 3.34 -9.86
N CYS A 248 17.44 2.07 -10.15
CA CYS A 248 17.20 1.05 -9.13
C CYS A 248 18.07 -0.18 -9.37
N LYS A 249 18.27 -0.98 -8.32
CA LYS A 249 18.98 -2.24 -8.40
C LYS A 249 17.97 -3.37 -8.52
N VAL A 250 18.02 -4.11 -9.61
CA VAL A 250 17.21 -5.30 -9.84
C VAL A 250 18.13 -6.49 -10.12
N PRO A 251 17.70 -7.74 -9.89
CA PRO A 251 18.49 -8.89 -10.29
C PRO A 251 18.74 -8.89 -11.81
N ASP A 252 19.89 -9.40 -12.23
CA ASP A 252 20.16 -9.69 -13.63
C ASP A 252 19.26 -10.84 -14.13
N GLN A 253 19.22 -11.06 -15.45
CA GLN A 253 18.37 -12.11 -16.06
C GLN A 253 18.60 -13.51 -15.47
N LYS A 254 19.80 -13.77 -14.95
CA LYS A 254 20.17 -15.05 -14.33
C LYS A 254 19.96 -15.08 -12.81
N ALA A 255 19.47 -14.00 -12.21
CA ALA A 255 19.32 -13.79 -10.78
C ALA A 255 20.60 -14.09 -9.96
N THR A 256 21.76 -13.83 -10.54
CA THR A 256 23.09 -14.07 -9.95
C THR A 256 23.69 -12.83 -9.29
N LYS A 257 23.31 -11.63 -9.74
CA LYS A 257 23.81 -10.35 -9.22
C LYS A 257 22.75 -9.26 -9.37
N LEU A 258 22.95 -8.14 -8.68
CA LEU A 258 22.13 -6.94 -8.86
C LEU A 258 22.76 -6.03 -9.89
N GLU A 259 21.96 -5.54 -10.83
CA GLU A 259 22.33 -4.56 -11.84
C GLU A 259 21.56 -3.26 -11.63
N SER A 260 22.24 -2.14 -11.88
CA SER A 260 21.61 -0.82 -11.85
C SER A 260 20.91 -0.58 -13.18
N VAL A 261 19.62 -0.29 -13.14
CA VAL A 261 18.77 -0.02 -14.30
C VAL A 261 18.08 1.33 -14.16
N GLU A 262 17.78 1.96 -15.30
CA GLU A 262 16.95 3.17 -15.43
C GLU A 262 15.64 2.81 -16.15
N GLY A 263 14.70 3.75 -16.25
CA GLY A 263 13.48 3.53 -17.03
C GLY A 263 12.51 2.52 -16.39
N VAL A 264 12.51 2.42 -15.06
CA VAL A 264 11.67 1.50 -14.31
C VAL A 264 10.63 2.27 -13.48
N GLY A 265 9.37 1.83 -13.54
CA GLY A 265 8.31 2.20 -12.61
C GLY A 265 8.14 1.13 -11.54
N TRP A 266 7.74 1.52 -10.33
CA TRP A 266 7.40 0.60 -9.24
C TRP A 266 5.98 0.88 -8.75
N LEU A 267 5.16 -0.16 -8.72
CA LEU A 267 3.78 -0.15 -8.24
C LEU A 267 3.66 -0.96 -6.95
N ASN A 268 3.02 -0.38 -5.95
CA ASN A 268 2.68 -1.09 -4.72
C ASN A 268 1.27 -1.66 -4.78
N THR A 269 1.15 -2.92 -4.39
CA THR A 269 -0.13 -3.63 -4.24
C THR A 269 -0.28 -4.16 -2.81
N VAL A 270 -1.48 -4.62 -2.45
CA VAL A 270 -1.70 -5.27 -1.14
C VAL A 270 -0.85 -6.54 -1.03
N PRO A 271 -0.33 -6.88 0.16
CA PRO A 271 0.39 -8.13 0.35
C PRO A 271 -0.46 -9.34 -0.05
N GLY A 272 0.14 -10.29 -0.78
CA GLY A 272 -0.60 -11.45 -1.29
C GLY A 272 -1.21 -11.26 -2.67
N THR A 273 -0.89 -10.15 -3.37
CA THR A 273 -1.40 -9.93 -4.74
C THR A 273 -0.70 -10.87 -5.71
N ILE A 274 0.63 -10.85 -5.72
CA ILE A 274 1.46 -11.81 -6.46
C ILE A 274 2.29 -12.66 -5.49
N LEU A 275 2.71 -12.09 -4.35
CA LEU A 275 3.60 -12.77 -3.42
C LEU A 275 2.78 -13.46 -2.32
N GLN A 276 2.64 -14.77 -2.38
CA GLN A 276 1.96 -15.55 -1.35
C GLN A 276 2.78 -15.58 -0.05
N GLY A 277 2.59 -14.57 0.79
CA GLY A 277 3.28 -14.41 2.07
C GLY A 277 4.50 -13.50 1.99
N LYS A 278 5.15 -13.27 3.15
CA LYS A 278 6.35 -12.42 3.20
C LYS A 278 7.53 -13.16 2.57
N THR A 279 8.07 -12.59 1.50
CA THR A 279 9.27 -13.10 0.84
C THR A 279 10.46 -12.19 1.14
N THR A 280 11.64 -12.77 1.30
CA THR A 280 12.89 -12.03 1.58
C THR A 280 13.69 -11.73 0.31
N GLY A 281 13.20 -12.13 -0.86
CA GLY A 281 13.91 -12.06 -2.13
C GLY A 281 13.02 -11.54 -3.27
N PHE A 282 13.66 -11.28 -4.41
CA PHE A 282 12.97 -10.89 -5.63
C PHE A 282 12.32 -12.10 -6.30
N TRP A 283 11.16 -11.88 -6.89
CA TRP A 283 10.40 -12.85 -7.68
C TRP A 283 10.30 -12.34 -9.11
N ALA A 284 10.75 -13.15 -10.07
CA ALA A 284 10.74 -12.80 -11.48
C ALA A 284 9.40 -13.14 -12.14
N PHE A 285 8.99 -12.33 -13.10
CA PHE A 285 7.93 -12.63 -14.06
C PHE A 285 8.25 -11.90 -15.37
N GLU A 286 7.69 -12.37 -16.47
CA GLU A 286 7.92 -11.84 -17.81
C GLU A 286 6.60 -11.37 -18.39
N TYR A 287 6.58 -10.21 -19.04
CA TYR A 287 5.38 -9.66 -19.68
C TYR A 287 5.67 -9.14 -21.08
N GLU A 288 4.66 -9.16 -21.94
CA GLU A 288 4.74 -8.60 -23.29
C GLU A 288 4.65 -7.07 -23.22
N SER A 289 5.68 -6.37 -23.68
CA SER A 289 5.76 -4.91 -23.65
C SER A 289 4.89 -4.28 -24.74
N SER A 290 4.33 -3.09 -24.47
CA SER A 290 3.64 -2.32 -25.51
C SER A 290 4.59 -1.78 -26.59
N TYR A 291 5.90 -1.79 -26.31
CA TYR A 291 6.96 -1.47 -27.26
C TYR A 291 7.42 -2.69 -28.07
N GLY A 292 6.83 -3.87 -27.82
CA GLY A 292 7.13 -5.13 -28.48
C GLY A 292 8.19 -5.96 -27.77
N GLY A 293 8.03 -7.29 -27.85
CA GLY A 293 8.91 -8.25 -27.18
C GLY A 293 8.54 -8.47 -25.71
N PHE A 294 9.30 -9.33 -25.04
CA PHE A 294 9.09 -9.67 -23.65
C PHE A 294 10.13 -9.00 -22.76
N LEU A 295 9.69 -8.53 -21.59
CA LEU A 295 10.52 -7.86 -20.60
C LEU A 295 10.43 -8.57 -19.24
N ASP A 296 11.58 -8.65 -18.58
CA ASP A 296 11.67 -9.12 -17.20
C ASP A 296 11.14 -8.06 -16.22
N ALA A 297 10.39 -8.53 -15.25
CA ALA A 297 9.92 -7.76 -14.11
C ALA A 297 10.07 -8.56 -12.81
N TRP A 298 10.04 -7.83 -11.71
CA TRP A 298 10.49 -8.26 -10.40
C TRP A 298 9.55 -7.74 -9.33
N ALA A 299 9.20 -8.61 -8.39
CA ALA A 299 8.43 -8.27 -7.21
C ALA A 299 9.18 -8.61 -5.93
N PHE A 300 8.97 -7.81 -4.88
CA PHE A 300 9.43 -8.13 -3.52
C PHE A 300 8.47 -7.57 -2.47
N THR A 301 8.49 -8.13 -1.26
CA THR A 301 7.74 -7.56 -0.14
C THR A 301 8.43 -6.30 0.38
N ALA A 302 7.87 -5.12 0.10
CA ALA A 302 8.34 -3.86 0.67
C ALA A 302 7.73 -3.64 2.07
N THR A 303 8.58 -3.32 3.05
CA THR A 303 8.16 -3.04 4.43
C THR A 303 8.28 -1.54 4.71
N TYR A 304 7.16 -0.90 4.93
CA TYR A 304 7.04 0.48 5.41
C TYR A 304 6.76 0.48 6.92
N PRO A 305 7.03 1.58 7.64
CA PRO A 305 6.80 1.65 9.08
C PRO A 305 5.38 1.31 9.54
N SER A 306 4.38 1.41 8.66
CA SER A 306 2.98 1.15 9.01
C SER A 306 2.25 0.22 8.05
N ALA A 307 2.93 -0.31 7.02
CA ALA A 307 2.33 -1.16 5.99
C ALA A 307 3.36 -2.12 5.39
N ASN A 308 2.91 -3.26 4.88
CA ASN A 308 3.68 -4.03 3.90
C ASN A 308 2.98 -3.89 2.55
N SER A 309 3.72 -4.04 1.47
CA SER A 309 3.17 -4.14 0.10
C SER A 309 3.94 -5.20 -0.70
N ASP A 310 3.32 -5.70 -1.74
CA ASP A 310 4.05 -6.34 -2.82
C ASP A 310 4.42 -5.22 -3.81
N ALA A 311 5.71 -4.90 -3.87
CA ALA A 311 6.26 -3.89 -4.77
C ALA A 311 6.69 -4.58 -6.06
N ILE A 312 6.13 -4.16 -7.19
CA ILE A 312 6.29 -4.77 -8.51
C ILE A 312 6.89 -3.73 -9.43
N ASN A 313 7.98 -4.06 -10.14
CA ASN A 313 8.54 -3.18 -11.14
C ASN A 313 8.07 -3.51 -12.56
N TYR A 314 8.17 -2.53 -13.44
CA TYR A 314 7.85 -2.65 -14.86
C TYR A 314 8.59 -1.55 -15.63
N ALA A 315 8.63 -1.61 -16.96
CA ALA A 315 9.26 -0.57 -17.79
C ALA A 315 8.35 0.65 -17.88
N VAL A 316 8.90 1.86 -17.76
CA VAL A 316 8.07 3.07 -17.81
C VAL A 316 7.29 3.16 -19.12
N GLY A 317 6.02 3.54 -19.02
CA GLY A 317 5.06 3.59 -20.13
C GLY A 317 4.29 2.30 -20.39
N ASP A 318 4.64 1.19 -19.73
CA ASP A 318 3.96 -0.11 -19.87
C ASP A 318 2.97 -0.41 -18.74
N LEU A 319 2.68 0.52 -17.80
CA LEU A 319 1.82 0.22 -16.65
C LEU A 319 0.45 -0.34 -17.06
N GLU A 320 -0.17 0.26 -18.06
CA GLU A 320 -1.46 -0.18 -18.61
C GLU A 320 -1.37 -1.59 -19.20
N GLN A 321 -0.37 -1.84 -20.05
CA GLN A 321 -0.14 -3.14 -20.68
C GLN A 321 0.17 -4.22 -19.65
N PHE A 322 0.91 -3.87 -18.61
CA PHE A 322 1.25 -4.75 -17.51
C PHE A 322 -0.02 -5.12 -16.71
N CYS A 323 -0.82 -4.14 -16.31
CA CYS A 323 -2.08 -4.37 -15.60
C CYS A 323 -3.12 -5.14 -16.44
N ASN A 324 -3.11 -5.00 -17.77
CA ASN A 324 -3.97 -5.78 -18.65
C ASN A 324 -3.59 -7.27 -18.69
N GLN A 325 -2.29 -7.58 -18.59
CA GLN A 325 -1.79 -8.96 -18.53
C GLN A 325 -1.95 -9.58 -17.14
N TYR A 326 -1.87 -8.77 -16.08
CA TYR A 326 -2.05 -9.18 -14.69
C TYR A 326 -3.19 -8.41 -14.01
N PRO A 327 -4.46 -8.76 -14.28
CA PRO A 327 -5.62 -8.09 -13.66
C PRO A 327 -5.60 -8.09 -12.13
N GLU A 328 -4.99 -9.11 -11.51
CA GLU A 328 -4.80 -9.19 -10.06
C GLU A 328 -3.92 -8.05 -9.54
N VAL A 329 -2.95 -7.57 -10.32
CA VAL A 329 -2.11 -6.41 -9.96
C VAL A 329 -2.94 -5.15 -9.96
N LEU A 330 -3.80 -4.98 -10.97
CA LEU A 330 -4.71 -3.86 -11.06
C LEU A 330 -5.63 -3.82 -9.85
N GLU A 331 -6.31 -4.92 -9.53
CA GLU A 331 -7.17 -5.05 -8.34
C GLU A 331 -6.39 -4.84 -7.04
N GLY A 332 -5.20 -5.42 -6.92
CA GLY A 332 -4.32 -5.29 -5.77
C GLY A 332 -3.83 -3.86 -5.53
N ALA A 333 -3.50 -3.12 -6.60
CA ALA A 333 -3.12 -1.71 -6.54
C ALA A 333 -4.30 -0.81 -6.16
N ARG A 334 -5.49 -1.07 -6.73
CA ARG A 334 -6.73 -0.38 -6.36
C ARG A 334 -7.04 -0.56 -4.87
N LYS A 335 -7.01 -1.79 -4.38
CA LYS A 335 -7.16 -2.10 -2.94
C LYS A 335 -6.09 -1.38 -2.12
N PHE A 336 -4.83 -1.40 -2.54
CA PHE A 336 -3.75 -0.74 -1.81
C PHE A 336 -3.97 0.76 -1.68
N ALA A 337 -4.35 1.43 -2.78
CA ALA A 337 -4.68 2.84 -2.78
C ALA A 337 -5.80 3.17 -1.80
N LEU A 338 -6.90 2.42 -1.83
CA LEU A 338 -8.01 2.61 -0.89
C LEU A 338 -7.59 2.35 0.56
N GLN A 339 -6.87 1.27 0.84
CA GLN A 339 -6.40 0.97 2.20
C GLN A 339 -5.50 2.10 2.74
N ALA A 340 -4.66 2.67 1.88
CA ALA A 340 -3.83 3.81 2.23
C ALA A 340 -4.64 5.08 2.52
N MET A 341 -5.60 5.40 1.66
CA MET A 341 -6.49 6.57 1.82
C MET A 341 -7.41 6.44 3.04
N ARG A 342 -7.92 5.24 3.33
CA ARG A 342 -8.73 4.95 4.51
C ARG A 342 -7.94 5.17 5.81
N GLN A 343 -6.65 4.83 5.79
CA GLN A 343 -5.79 4.98 6.97
C GLN A 343 -5.51 6.44 7.31
N ASN A 344 -5.23 7.28 6.31
CA ASN A 344 -4.98 8.70 6.51
C ASN A 344 -5.09 9.51 5.21
N THR A 345 -5.31 10.81 5.35
CA THR A 345 -5.11 11.79 4.27
C THR A 345 -3.63 11.90 3.86
N SER A 346 -3.36 12.52 2.71
CA SER A 346 -1.99 12.82 2.25
C SER A 346 -1.37 14.04 2.93
N GLY A 347 -1.82 14.40 4.14
CA GLY A 347 -1.29 15.53 4.90
C GLY A 347 0.23 15.48 5.08
N MET A 348 0.80 14.27 5.22
CA MET A 348 2.26 14.09 5.30
C MET A 348 2.96 14.58 4.03
N PHE A 349 2.42 14.26 2.85
CA PHE A 349 3.03 14.56 1.56
C PHE A 349 2.61 15.90 0.96
N LYS A 350 1.56 16.52 1.49
CA LYS A 350 0.90 17.72 0.95
C LYS A 350 1.88 18.86 0.63
N ARG A 351 2.91 19.06 1.45
CA ARG A 351 3.91 20.13 1.25
C ARG A 351 4.82 19.93 0.02
N TRP A 352 4.91 18.71 -0.51
CA TRP A 352 5.70 18.39 -1.70
C TRP A 352 4.84 18.15 -2.94
N HIS A 353 3.53 18.33 -2.81
CA HIS A 353 2.62 18.19 -3.92
C HIS A 353 2.92 19.21 -5.03
N SER A 354 3.20 18.72 -6.23
CA SER A 354 3.51 19.53 -7.40
C SER A 354 2.28 19.73 -8.27
N LYS A 355 1.64 20.88 -8.10
CA LYS A 355 0.58 21.31 -9.02
C LYS A 355 1.05 21.39 -10.49
N PRO A 356 2.24 21.95 -10.80
CA PRO A 356 2.70 21.98 -12.19
C PRO A 356 2.80 20.59 -12.84
N LEU A 357 3.21 19.55 -12.09
CA LEU A 357 3.29 18.20 -12.64
C LEU A 357 1.90 17.58 -12.81
N VAL A 358 0.96 17.85 -11.91
CA VAL A 358 -0.44 17.42 -12.09
C VAL A 358 -1.05 18.04 -13.35
N ARG A 359 -0.79 19.33 -13.60
CA ARG A 359 -1.22 20.00 -14.83
C ARG A 359 -0.72 19.26 -16.07
N ASP A 360 0.57 18.93 -16.10
CA ASP A 360 1.18 18.25 -17.25
C ASP A 360 0.55 16.85 -17.47
N VAL A 361 0.24 16.12 -16.40
CA VAL A 361 -0.45 14.81 -16.46
C VAL A 361 -1.90 14.94 -16.95
N TYR A 362 -2.67 15.89 -16.42
CA TYR A 362 -4.05 16.12 -16.89
C TYR A 362 -4.09 16.56 -18.34
N GLN A 363 -3.16 17.42 -18.75
CA GLN A 363 -3.04 17.84 -20.15
C GLN A 363 -2.72 16.65 -21.06
N TYR A 364 -1.79 15.79 -20.64
CA TYR A 364 -1.48 14.55 -21.36
C TYR A 364 -2.74 13.67 -21.51
N ALA A 365 -3.44 13.39 -20.41
CA ALA A 365 -4.63 12.53 -20.43
C ALA A 365 -5.75 13.07 -21.33
N ILE A 366 -5.99 14.38 -21.32
CA ILE A 366 -7.01 15.03 -22.17
C ILE A 366 -6.64 14.95 -23.65
N ASN A 367 -5.35 15.14 -23.97
CA ASN A 367 -4.87 15.06 -25.35
C ASN A 367 -5.04 13.64 -25.91
N GLN A 368 -4.76 12.61 -25.10
CA GLN A 368 -4.96 11.21 -25.50
C GLN A 368 -6.44 10.88 -25.77
N GLN A 369 -7.36 11.42 -24.96
CA GLN A 369 -8.81 11.25 -25.19
C GLN A 369 -9.30 11.94 -26.47
N SER A 370 -8.70 13.08 -26.82
CA SER A 370 -9.09 13.86 -28.00
C SER A 370 -8.54 13.24 -29.30
N GLY A 371 -7.33 12.69 -29.27
CA GLY A 371 -6.72 12.01 -30.43
C GLY A 371 -7.40 10.69 -30.82
N GLY A 372 -8.09 10.01 -29.89
CA GLY A 372 -8.87 8.80 -30.18
C GLY A 372 -10.16 9.05 -30.98
N LEU A 373 -10.71 10.27 -30.94
CA LEU A 373 -11.95 10.63 -31.65
C LEU A 373 -11.71 11.03 -33.12
N GLU A 374 -10.51 11.49 -33.48
CA GLU A 374 -10.16 11.83 -34.87
C GLU A 374 -9.80 10.59 -35.72
N GLY A 375 -9.55 9.43 -35.10
CA GLY A 375 -9.27 8.16 -35.78
C GLY A 375 -10.49 7.29 -36.08
N GLN A 376 -11.70 7.76 -35.80
CA GLN A 376 -12.97 7.04 -36.03
C GLN A 376 -13.96 7.76 -36.97
N LEU A 377 -13.50 8.79 -37.69
CA LEU A 377 -14.19 9.42 -38.81
C LEU A 377 -13.39 9.20 -40.10
#